data_AF-A0AAD4P660-F1
#
_entry.id   AF-A0AAD4P660-F1
#
_cell.length_a   1.000
_cell.length_b   1.000
_cell.length_c   1.000
_cell.angle_alpha   90.00
_cell.angle_beta   90.00
_cell.angle_gamma   90.00
#
_symmetry.space_group_name_H-M   'P 1'
#
loop_
_entity.id
_entity.type
_entity.pdbx_description
1 polymer ?
#
loop_
_entity_poly.entity_id
_entity_poly.type
_entity_poly.pdbx_seq_one_letter_code
_entity_poly.pdbx_strand_id
1 'polypeptide(L)'
;MEESSDCDSNSSTKKPLSLWPGSYHSPVTVALSEMKSRTFERIAAPSLDEPPQTVLLTRTPSESRMTIIYNFSSDFTLREQYRDPWNEVRIGKLLEDLDALAGTISVKHCSDDDYTTRPLYLVTASVDKMVLKKPISVDLDLSISGALTWVGRSSMEIQLDVTQPPTQSAEATDSVALTATFIFVARDYKTLKSAPVNRLTPETEREKSLYEAAEARNKLRKSTIKGDKKEIENRGMNSVEALLSEGRIFCDMPALADRDSILLRETRLENSLICHPQQRNIHGRIFGGFLMHRAFELAFSTAYAFAGMMPSFLEVDYVDFLRPVDVGDFLRLKSCVLYTESESSDQPLIHVEVVAHVTRPEFRSTEVSNRFYFTFTIRAEAKAKNNGSRIRKVVPATEEEARRIIERMDAASVDLYAS
;
A
#
# COMPACT_ATOMS: atom_id res chain seq x y z
N MET A 1 10.65 -50.32 -48.58
CA MET A 1 11.09 -51.10 -47.41
C MET A 1 12.15 -50.25 -46.73
N GLU A 2 11.74 -49.27 -45.91
CA GLU A 2 11.43 -49.42 -44.45
C GLU A 2 12.72 -49.72 -43.67
N GLU A 3 13.18 -49.05 -42.61
CA GLU A 3 12.61 -48.26 -41.48
C GLU A 3 13.81 -47.50 -40.83
N SER A 4 13.78 -46.19 -40.53
CA SER A 4 13.47 -45.47 -39.25
C SER A 4 14.26 -45.83 -37.97
N SER A 5 14.94 -44.83 -37.38
CA SER A 5 14.90 -44.40 -35.95
C SER A 5 16.11 -43.50 -35.63
N ASP A 6 16.09 -42.48 -34.78
CA ASP A 6 15.05 -41.53 -34.37
C ASP A 6 15.80 -40.29 -33.82
N CYS A 7 15.18 -39.12 -33.94
CA CYS A 7 15.65 -37.85 -33.37
C CYS A 7 15.46 -37.82 -31.84
N ASP A 8 16.44 -37.30 -31.10
CA ASP A 8 16.18 -36.73 -29.78
C ASP A 8 16.81 -35.34 -29.66
N SER A 9 15.99 -34.35 -30.00
CA SER A 9 16.18 -32.94 -29.70
C SER A 9 15.20 -32.54 -28.59
N ASN A 10 15.65 -32.49 -27.33
CA ASN A 10 15.05 -31.59 -26.33
C ASN A 10 15.85 -31.57 -25.01
N SER A 11 16.91 -30.76 -24.97
CA SER A 11 17.35 -30.15 -23.72
C SER A 11 16.95 -28.67 -23.76
N SER A 12 15.70 -28.35 -23.41
CA SER A 12 15.28 -26.97 -23.23
C SER A 12 16.01 -26.41 -22.00
N THR A 13 17.12 -25.72 -22.23
CA THR A 13 17.72 -24.79 -21.29
C THR A 13 16.69 -23.69 -21.01
N LYS A 14 15.85 -23.88 -19.99
CA LYS A 14 15.06 -22.81 -19.40
C LYS A 14 16.06 -21.74 -18.95
N LYS A 15 16.18 -20.67 -19.72
CA LYS A 15 16.99 -19.50 -19.34
C LYS A 15 16.47 -19.01 -17.98
N PRO A 16 17.35 -18.80 -16.98
CA PRO A 16 16.92 -18.14 -15.76
C PRO A 16 16.45 -16.73 -16.14
N LEU A 17 15.29 -16.34 -15.62
CA LEU A 17 14.62 -15.05 -15.85
C LEU A 17 15.43 -13.81 -15.37
N SER A 18 16.71 -13.95 -15.03
CA SER A 18 17.42 -13.11 -14.06
C SER A 18 18.47 -12.14 -14.61
N LEU A 19 18.50 -11.84 -15.92
CA LEU A 19 19.55 -10.97 -16.49
C LEU A 19 19.02 -9.95 -17.52
N TRP A 20 18.01 -9.17 -17.14
CA TRP A 20 17.64 -7.95 -17.89
C TRP A 20 18.04 -6.71 -17.09
N PRO A 21 18.83 -5.77 -17.66
CA PRO A 21 19.03 -4.46 -17.05
C PRO A 21 17.67 -3.78 -16.85
N GLY A 22 17.31 -3.45 -15.60
CA GLY A 22 16.05 -2.80 -15.25
C GLY A 22 14.98 -3.70 -14.62
N SER A 23 15.21 -5.01 -14.47
CA SER A 23 14.35 -5.86 -13.63
C SER A 23 14.75 -5.72 -12.16
N TYR A 24 13.95 -4.98 -11.39
CA TYR A 24 14.09 -4.91 -9.96
C TYR A 24 13.61 -6.21 -9.32
N HIS A 25 14.46 -6.82 -8.49
CA HIS A 25 14.12 -8.00 -7.69
C HIS A 25 14.35 -7.68 -6.21
N SER A 26 13.28 -7.36 -5.48
CA SER A 26 13.35 -7.27 -4.03
C SER A 26 13.64 -8.62 -3.38
N PRO A 27 14.18 -8.67 -2.15
CA PRO A 27 14.31 -9.90 -1.38
C PRO A 27 13.00 -10.69 -1.29
N VAL A 28 11.85 -10.00 -1.21
CA VAL A 28 10.53 -10.66 -1.27
C VAL A 28 10.30 -11.32 -2.61
N THR A 29 10.57 -10.66 -3.74
CA THR A 29 10.41 -11.28 -5.08
C THR A 29 11.43 -12.39 -5.36
N VAL A 30 12.64 -12.32 -4.79
CA VAL A 30 13.65 -13.37 -4.87
C VAL A 30 13.21 -14.57 -4.05
N ALA A 31 12.84 -14.36 -2.78
CA ALA A 31 12.30 -15.40 -1.92
C ALA A 31 11.05 -16.03 -2.55
N LEU A 32 10.18 -15.24 -3.17
CA LEU A 32 9.06 -15.72 -3.98
C LEU A 32 9.51 -16.60 -5.14
N SER A 33 10.54 -16.19 -5.88
CA SER A 33 11.05 -16.96 -7.01
C SER A 33 11.74 -18.25 -6.58
N GLU A 34 12.38 -18.28 -5.42
CA GLU A 34 12.99 -19.47 -4.82
C GLU A 34 11.93 -20.39 -4.19
N MET A 35 10.88 -19.80 -3.61
CA MET A 35 9.69 -20.48 -3.09
C MET A 35 8.67 -20.82 -4.17
N LYS A 36 9.02 -20.72 -5.46
CA LYS A 36 8.24 -21.26 -6.59
C LYS A 36 8.15 -22.79 -6.48
N SER A 37 7.36 -23.21 -5.51
CA SER A 37 6.62 -24.45 -5.50
C SER A 37 5.79 -24.52 -6.79
N ARG A 38 5.51 -25.73 -7.27
CA ARG A 38 4.70 -25.98 -8.48
C ARG A 38 3.36 -25.21 -8.45
N THR A 39 2.84 -24.89 -7.27
CA THR A 39 1.68 -24.04 -7.01
C THR A 39 1.77 -22.66 -7.67
N PHE A 40 2.91 -21.97 -7.61
CA PHE A 40 3.08 -20.64 -8.22
C PHE A 40 3.16 -20.68 -9.75
N GLU A 41 3.75 -21.74 -10.33
CA GLU A 41 3.74 -21.95 -11.79
C GLU A 41 2.31 -22.15 -12.32
N ARG A 42 1.46 -22.90 -11.58
CA ARG A 42 0.04 -23.09 -11.91
C ARG A 42 -0.76 -21.79 -11.82
N ILE A 43 -0.48 -20.93 -10.84
CA ILE A 43 -1.17 -19.64 -10.71
C ILE A 43 -0.86 -18.70 -11.89
N ALA A 44 0.36 -18.75 -12.42
CA ALA A 44 0.77 -17.92 -13.56
C ALA A 44 0.12 -18.36 -14.89
N ALA A 45 -0.28 -19.64 -15.01
CA ALA A 45 -0.93 -20.20 -16.19
C ALA A 45 -1.96 -21.29 -15.79
N PRO A 46 -3.11 -20.93 -15.21
CA PRO A 46 -4.05 -21.90 -14.67
C PRO A 46 -4.89 -22.57 -15.76
N SER A 47 -5.15 -23.87 -15.60
CA SER A 47 -6.12 -24.58 -16.43
C SER A 47 -7.54 -24.24 -15.99
N LEU A 48 -8.35 -23.68 -16.89
CA LEU A 48 -9.74 -23.30 -16.62
C LEU A 48 -10.71 -24.49 -16.51
N ASP A 49 -10.24 -25.69 -16.83
CA ASP A 49 -11.02 -26.92 -16.82
C ASP A 49 -10.89 -27.71 -15.51
N GLU A 50 -9.94 -27.32 -14.66
CA GLU A 50 -9.76 -27.91 -13.33
C GLU A 50 -10.95 -27.57 -12.40
N PRO A 51 -11.45 -28.54 -11.62
CA PRO A 51 -12.53 -28.32 -10.66
C PRO A 51 -12.13 -27.36 -9.54
N PRO A 52 -13.09 -26.62 -8.94
CA PRO A 52 -12.80 -25.78 -7.77
C PRO A 52 -12.47 -26.65 -6.56
N GLN A 53 -11.70 -26.10 -5.62
CA GLN A 53 -11.47 -26.72 -4.33
C GLN A 53 -12.81 -26.99 -3.61
N THR A 54 -13.06 -28.26 -3.29
CA THR A 54 -14.28 -28.69 -2.58
C THR A 54 -14.06 -28.90 -1.09
N VAL A 55 -12.83 -29.19 -0.67
CA VAL A 55 -12.47 -29.46 0.73
C VAL A 55 -11.59 -28.34 1.25
N LEU A 56 -12.04 -27.64 2.29
CA LEU A 56 -11.27 -26.59 2.95
C LEU A 56 -10.43 -27.18 4.08
N LEU A 57 -9.14 -26.86 4.08
CA LEU A 57 -8.22 -27.23 5.15
C LEU A 57 -8.40 -26.31 6.36
N THR A 58 -8.04 -26.80 7.54
CA THR A 58 -7.86 -25.96 8.73
C THR A 58 -6.36 -25.80 8.93
N ARG A 59 -5.89 -24.55 8.93
CA ARG A 59 -4.48 -24.20 9.03
C ARG A 59 -4.21 -23.32 10.25
N THR A 60 -2.97 -23.31 10.71
CA THR A 60 -2.54 -22.43 11.81
C THR A 60 -1.77 -21.22 11.28
N PRO A 61 -1.67 -20.12 12.04
CA PRO A 61 -0.87 -18.97 11.61
C PRO A 61 0.59 -19.35 11.32
N SER A 62 1.17 -20.30 12.07
CA SER A 62 2.55 -20.76 11.91
C SER A 62 2.84 -21.41 10.55
N GLU A 63 1.87 -22.14 9.96
CA GLU A 63 2.00 -22.75 8.64
C GLU A 63 2.11 -21.73 7.50
N SER A 64 1.38 -20.62 7.62
CA SER A 64 1.38 -19.53 6.63
C SER A 64 2.47 -18.48 6.88
N ARG A 65 3.10 -18.50 8.05
CA ARG A 65 4.10 -17.51 8.47
C ARG A 65 5.28 -17.43 7.50
N MET A 66 5.71 -16.21 7.23
CA MET A 66 6.88 -15.93 6.42
C MET A 66 7.70 -14.80 7.03
N THR A 67 9.02 -14.91 6.93
CA THR A 67 9.96 -13.87 7.37
C THR A 67 11.02 -13.69 6.30
N ILE A 68 11.21 -12.45 5.85
CA ILE A 68 12.22 -12.08 4.87
C ILE A 68 13.20 -11.11 5.52
N ILE A 69 14.50 -11.38 5.38
CA ILE A 69 15.58 -10.56 5.91
C ILE A 69 16.18 -9.74 4.78
N TYR A 70 16.39 -8.47 5.06
CA TYR A 70 17.03 -7.47 4.21
C TYR A 70 18.38 -7.14 4.84
N ASN A 71 19.42 -7.77 4.31
CA ASN A 71 20.79 -7.67 4.82
C ASN A 71 21.46 -6.35 4.42
N PHE A 72 20.86 -5.20 4.74
CA PHE A 72 21.38 -3.89 4.32
C PHE A 72 22.80 -3.61 4.84
N SER A 73 23.17 -4.13 6.01
CA SER A 73 24.49 -3.92 6.60
C SER A 73 25.61 -4.58 5.78
N SER A 74 25.35 -5.76 5.22
CA SER A 74 26.35 -6.58 4.51
C SER A 74 26.21 -6.57 2.99
N ASP A 75 24.99 -6.40 2.45
CA ASP A 75 24.72 -6.30 1.02
C ASP A 75 24.59 -4.84 0.58
N PHE A 76 25.70 -4.29 0.07
CA PHE A 76 25.75 -2.91 -0.43
C PHE A 76 24.83 -2.68 -1.63
N THR A 77 24.68 -3.67 -2.52
CA THR A 77 23.84 -3.50 -3.71
C THR A 77 22.37 -3.41 -3.31
N LEU A 78 21.93 -4.29 -2.41
CA LEU A 78 20.59 -4.24 -1.86
C LEU A 78 20.34 -2.91 -1.14
N ARG A 79 21.25 -2.49 -0.26
CA ARG A 79 21.14 -1.21 0.45
C ARG A 79 20.99 -0.04 -0.52
N GLU A 80 21.82 0.07 -1.55
CA GLU A 80 21.73 1.16 -2.54
C GLU A 80 20.40 1.15 -3.31
N GLN A 81 19.80 -0.02 -3.55
CA GLN A 81 18.49 -0.09 -4.19
C GLN A 81 17.36 0.47 -3.30
N TYR A 82 17.48 0.34 -1.98
CA TYR A 82 16.49 0.79 -0.99
C TYR A 82 16.82 2.13 -0.37
N ARG A 83 18.02 2.65 -0.58
CA ARG A 83 18.46 3.96 -0.12
C ARG A 83 17.93 5.06 -1.03
N ASP A 84 17.45 6.13 -0.42
CA ASP A 84 17.11 7.37 -1.11
C ASP A 84 18.31 8.35 -1.15
N PRO A 85 18.20 9.49 -1.87
CA PRO A 85 19.30 10.46 -1.96
C PRO A 85 19.75 11.05 -0.61
N TRP A 86 18.99 10.87 0.47
CA TRP A 86 19.23 11.43 1.80
C TRP A 86 19.55 10.36 2.86
N ASN A 87 19.96 9.18 2.43
CA ASN A 87 20.30 8.05 3.31
C ASN A 87 19.12 7.53 4.15
N GLU A 88 17.89 7.64 3.67
CA GLU A 88 16.73 6.98 4.25
C GLU A 88 16.24 5.81 3.39
N VAL A 89 15.39 4.97 3.98
CA VAL A 89 14.72 3.91 3.24
C VAL A 89 13.68 4.51 2.31
N ARG A 90 13.68 4.07 1.05
CA ARG A 90 12.63 4.32 0.07
C ARG A 90 11.33 3.60 0.49
N ILE A 91 10.54 4.26 1.33
CA ILE A 91 9.28 3.73 1.89
C ILE A 91 8.34 3.22 0.79
N GLY A 92 8.25 3.91 -0.35
CA GLY A 92 7.46 3.44 -1.49
C GLY A 92 7.80 2.02 -1.94
N LYS A 93 9.09 1.63 -1.94
CA LYS A 93 9.52 0.25 -2.27
C LYS A 93 9.16 -0.72 -1.15
N LEU A 94 9.28 -0.29 0.10
CA LEU A 94 8.89 -1.11 1.24
C LEU A 94 7.38 -1.41 1.23
N LEU A 95 6.53 -0.44 0.87
CA LEU A 95 5.08 -0.65 0.69
C LEU A 95 4.78 -1.67 -0.43
N GLU A 96 5.55 -1.64 -1.52
CA GLU A 96 5.44 -2.63 -2.60
C GLU A 96 5.80 -4.04 -2.10
N ASP A 97 6.88 -4.16 -1.33
CA ASP A 97 7.33 -5.43 -0.78
C ASP A 97 6.40 -5.99 0.30
N LEU A 98 5.81 -5.13 1.13
CA LEU A 98 4.81 -5.52 2.11
C LEU A 98 3.59 -6.16 1.43
N ASP A 99 3.04 -5.51 0.40
CA ASP A 99 1.93 -6.09 -0.36
C ASP A 99 2.36 -7.43 -0.99
N ALA A 100 3.57 -7.50 -1.57
CA ALA A 100 4.07 -8.72 -2.22
C ALA A 100 4.18 -9.89 -1.25
N LEU A 101 4.69 -9.63 -0.04
CA LEU A 101 4.78 -10.63 1.01
C LEU A 101 3.41 -11.06 1.51
N ALA A 102 2.48 -10.12 1.72
CA ALA A 102 1.09 -10.44 2.09
C ALA A 102 0.41 -11.30 1.01
N GLY A 103 0.59 -10.97 -0.27
CA GLY A 103 0.10 -11.78 -1.39
C GLY A 103 0.68 -13.20 -1.36
N THR A 104 1.96 -13.34 -1.04
CA THR A 104 2.61 -14.65 -0.92
C THR A 104 2.02 -15.48 0.22
N ILE A 105 1.87 -14.88 1.40
CA ILE A 105 1.27 -15.50 2.58
C ILE A 105 -0.17 -15.95 2.25
N SER A 106 -0.94 -15.13 1.52
CA SER A 106 -2.30 -15.47 1.10
C SER A 106 -2.35 -16.71 0.20
N VAL A 107 -1.43 -16.80 -0.78
CA VAL A 107 -1.29 -17.97 -1.67
C VAL A 107 -0.90 -19.20 -0.87
N LYS A 108 0.11 -19.08 0.01
CA LYS A 108 0.59 -20.17 0.85
C LYS A 108 -0.54 -20.73 1.71
N HIS A 109 -1.36 -19.87 2.31
CA HIS A 109 -2.51 -20.27 3.12
C HIS A 109 -3.61 -20.96 2.30
N CYS A 110 -3.89 -20.47 1.09
CA CYS A 110 -4.95 -21.00 0.25
C CYS A 110 -4.60 -22.28 -0.52
N SER A 111 -3.32 -22.67 -0.58
CA SER A 111 -2.91 -23.94 -1.17
C SER A 111 -3.66 -25.09 -0.50
N ASP A 112 -4.18 -26.03 -1.28
CA ASP A 112 -4.80 -27.28 -0.82
C ASP A 112 -3.91 -28.50 -1.06
N ASP A 113 -2.69 -28.27 -1.59
CA ASP A 113 -1.70 -29.28 -1.97
C ASP A 113 -2.22 -30.31 -2.99
N ASP A 114 -3.43 -30.10 -3.53
CA ASP A 114 -4.05 -30.86 -4.60
C ASP A 114 -3.74 -30.20 -5.94
N TYR A 115 -2.95 -30.90 -6.75
CA TYR A 115 -2.55 -30.38 -8.05
C TYR A 115 -3.62 -30.49 -9.13
N THR A 116 -4.82 -30.98 -8.78
CA THR A 116 -5.96 -31.14 -9.71
C THR A 116 -7.03 -30.07 -9.55
N THR A 117 -6.97 -29.24 -8.51
CA THR A 117 -7.93 -28.16 -8.26
C THR A 117 -7.46 -26.84 -8.85
N ARG A 118 -8.38 -26.05 -9.41
CA ARG A 118 -8.01 -24.73 -9.97
C ARG A 118 -7.57 -23.77 -8.85
N PRO A 119 -6.55 -22.94 -9.09
CA PRO A 119 -6.09 -21.99 -8.09
C PRO A 119 -7.10 -20.86 -7.86
N LEU A 120 -7.01 -20.24 -6.68
CA LEU A 120 -7.76 -19.03 -6.35
C LEU A 120 -7.10 -17.80 -6.96
N TYR A 121 -7.92 -16.85 -7.38
CA TYR A 121 -7.52 -15.50 -7.75
C TYR A 121 -7.52 -14.63 -6.49
N LEU A 122 -6.32 -14.31 -5.99
CA LEU A 122 -6.11 -13.59 -4.74
C LEU A 122 -5.70 -12.16 -5.04
N VAL A 123 -6.40 -11.19 -4.46
CA VAL A 123 -6.11 -9.77 -4.65
C VAL A 123 -6.18 -9.01 -3.35
N THR A 124 -5.32 -8.00 -3.23
CA THR A 124 -5.39 -6.98 -2.17
C THR A 124 -6.71 -6.23 -2.33
N ALA A 125 -7.58 -6.31 -1.32
CA ALA A 125 -8.84 -5.58 -1.28
C ALA A 125 -8.67 -4.24 -0.56
N SER A 126 -7.98 -4.27 0.58
CA SER A 126 -7.69 -3.06 1.33
C SER A 126 -6.44 -3.21 2.17
N VAL A 127 -5.95 -2.08 2.64
CA VAL A 127 -4.79 -1.96 3.53
C VAL A 127 -5.19 -1.05 4.68
N ASP A 128 -4.99 -1.51 5.92
CA ASP A 128 -5.24 -0.67 7.10
C ASP A 128 -4.18 0.42 7.23
N LYS A 129 -4.53 1.46 8.01
CA LYS A 129 -3.64 2.56 8.34
C LYS A 129 -2.29 2.03 8.84
N MET A 130 -1.21 2.50 8.23
CA MET A 130 0.16 2.17 8.64
C MET A 130 0.84 3.41 9.19
N VAL A 131 1.32 3.30 10.43
CA VAL A 131 2.03 4.38 11.14
C VAL A 131 3.46 3.94 11.41
N LEU A 132 4.41 4.79 11.04
CA LEU A 132 5.82 4.60 11.32
C LEU A 132 6.10 4.93 12.80
N LYS A 133 6.39 3.90 13.61
CA LYS A 133 6.63 4.04 15.05
C LYS A 133 8.01 4.64 15.33
N LYS A 134 8.99 4.31 14.50
CA LYS A 134 10.35 4.83 14.55
C LYS A 134 10.97 4.87 13.15
N PRO A 135 11.95 5.76 12.90
CA PRO A 135 12.65 5.81 11.62
C PRO A 135 13.31 4.46 11.29
N ILE A 136 13.29 4.09 10.01
CA ILE A 136 13.97 2.90 9.51
C ILE A 136 15.32 3.31 8.94
N SER A 137 16.40 2.72 9.44
CA SER A 137 17.77 2.98 8.99
C SER A 137 18.15 2.05 7.84
N VAL A 138 18.79 2.59 6.79
CA VAL A 138 19.40 1.78 5.73
C VAL A 138 20.72 1.13 6.16
N ASP A 139 21.27 1.48 7.32
CA ASP A 139 22.54 0.93 7.80
C ASP A 139 22.36 -0.31 8.68
N LEU A 140 21.12 -0.60 9.11
CA LEU A 140 20.76 -1.74 9.93
C LEU A 140 19.98 -2.75 9.11
N ASP A 141 20.22 -4.04 9.35
CA ASP A 141 19.42 -5.09 8.73
C ASP A 141 17.95 -4.94 9.13
N LEU A 142 17.07 -5.25 8.20
CA LEU A 142 15.63 -5.14 8.36
C LEU A 142 14.98 -6.51 8.17
N SER A 143 13.96 -6.80 8.96
CA SER A 143 13.19 -8.04 8.86
C SER A 143 11.73 -7.70 8.68
N ILE A 144 11.08 -8.34 7.71
CA ILE A 144 9.64 -8.29 7.54
C ILE A 144 9.11 -9.68 7.85
N SER A 145 8.32 -9.79 8.92
CA SER A 145 7.66 -11.04 9.30
C SER A 145 6.16 -10.87 9.25
N GLY A 146 5.43 -11.86 8.76
CA GLY A 146 3.98 -11.81 8.76
C GLY A 146 3.30 -13.16 8.78
N ALA A 147 2.03 -13.12 9.16
CA ALA A 147 1.15 -14.28 9.25
C ALA A 147 -0.32 -13.84 9.16
N LEU A 148 -1.22 -14.79 8.90
CA LEU A 148 -2.64 -14.52 8.99
C LEU A 148 -3.04 -14.25 10.45
N THR A 149 -3.82 -13.21 10.66
CA THR A 149 -4.46 -12.89 11.94
C THR A 149 -5.92 -13.31 11.97
N TRP A 150 -6.60 -13.32 10.82
CA TRP A 150 -8.01 -13.67 10.74
C TRP A 150 -8.42 -14.17 9.34
N VAL A 151 -9.44 -15.03 9.32
CA VAL A 151 -10.04 -15.54 8.08
C VAL A 151 -11.57 -15.50 8.16
N GLY A 152 -12.18 -14.95 7.12
CA GLY A 152 -13.63 -14.99 6.87
C GLY A 152 -14.02 -16.06 5.87
N ARG A 153 -15.13 -15.85 5.14
CA ARG A 153 -15.56 -16.79 4.10
C ARG A 153 -14.62 -16.77 2.89
N SER A 154 -14.35 -15.59 2.35
CA SER A 154 -13.55 -15.39 1.13
C SER A 154 -12.55 -14.23 1.29
N SER A 155 -12.21 -13.91 2.52
CA SER A 155 -11.38 -12.78 2.90
C SER A 155 -10.44 -13.21 4.00
N MET A 156 -9.22 -12.68 4.00
CA MET A 156 -8.22 -12.96 5.02
C MET A 156 -7.51 -11.68 5.41
N GLU A 157 -7.21 -11.56 6.70
CA GLU A 157 -6.42 -10.47 7.25
C GLU A 157 -5.01 -11.00 7.54
N ILE A 158 -4.01 -10.28 7.05
CA ILE A 158 -2.59 -10.61 7.19
C ILE A 158 -1.90 -9.43 7.85
N GLN A 159 -1.23 -9.67 8.97
CA GLN A 159 -0.42 -8.67 9.64
C GLN A 159 1.05 -8.91 9.33
N LEU A 160 1.76 -7.84 8.98
CA LEU A 160 3.19 -7.79 8.76
C LEU A 160 3.81 -6.83 9.78
N ASP A 161 4.87 -7.27 10.44
CA ASP A 161 5.70 -6.44 11.31
C ASP A 161 7.07 -6.24 10.63
N VAL A 162 7.46 -4.98 10.46
CA VAL A 162 8.80 -4.57 10.03
C VAL A 162 9.62 -4.28 11.28
N THR A 163 10.73 -5.00 11.45
CA THR A 163 11.60 -4.88 12.61
C THR A 163 13.03 -4.56 12.22
N GLN A 164 13.71 -3.82 13.09
CA GLN A 164 15.14 -3.57 13.05
C GLN A 164 15.72 -3.81 14.45
N PRO A 165 16.99 -4.24 14.54
CA PRO A 165 17.66 -4.41 15.83
C PRO A 165 17.59 -3.09 16.62
N PRO A 166 17.45 -3.16 17.95
CA PRO A 166 17.42 -1.96 18.78
C PRO A 166 18.74 -1.20 18.60
N THR A 167 18.63 0.11 18.43
CA THR A 167 19.78 1.01 18.55
C THR A 167 20.29 0.95 19.99
N GLN A 168 21.58 1.21 20.24
CA GLN A 168 22.23 1.07 21.57
C GLN A 168 21.53 1.84 22.72
N SER A 169 20.53 2.68 22.43
CA SER A 169 19.74 3.49 23.36
C SER A 169 18.30 3.01 23.61
N ALA A 170 17.85 1.88 23.05
CA ALA A 170 16.44 1.44 23.12
C ALA A 170 16.26 0.04 23.74
N GLU A 171 15.17 -0.15 24.51
CA GLU A 171 14.80 -1.44 25.13
C GLU A 171 14.41 -2.50 24.07
N ALA A 172 14.56 -3.79 24.41
CA ALA A 172 14.35 -4.91 23.48
C ALA A 172 12.93 -5.02 22.87
N THR A 173 11.93 -4.38 23.48
CA THR A 173 10.54 -4.28 23.02
C THR A 173 10.35 -3.26 21.89
N ASP A 174 11.31 -2.37 21.64
CA ASP A 174 11.24 -1.28 20.67
C ASP A 174 11.80 -1.67 19.28
N SER A 175 11.70 -2.95 18.89
CA SER A 175 12.26 -3.42 17.61
C SER A 175 11.35 -3.16 16.40
N VAL A 176 10.03 -3.04 16.59
CA VAL A 176 9.04 -2.88 15.52
C VAL A 176 8.99 -1.44 15.03
N ALA A 177 9.38 -1.20 13.78
CA ALA A 177 9.34 0.11 13.15
C ALA A 177 8.00 0.43 12.49
N LEU A 178 7.33 -0.58 11.92
CA LEU A 178 6.08 -0.44 11.19
C LEU A 178 5.27 -1.73 11.35
N THR A 179 3.98 -1.60 11.62
CA THR A 179 3.02 -2.72 11.53
C THR A 179 2.05 -2.39 10.41
N ALA A 180 1.82 -3.36 9.52
CA ALA A 180 0.94 -3.21 8.37
C ALA A 180 -0.06 -4.36 8.33
N THR A 181 -1.33 -4.04 8.10
CA THR A 181 -2.40 -5.04 8.01
C THR A 181 -3.05 -4.98 6.63
N PHE A 182 -3.04 -6.12 5.94
CA PHE A 182 -3.57 -6.28 4.59
C PHE A 182 -4.81 -7.16 4.62
N ILE A 183 -5.82 -6.78 3.85
CA ILE A 183 -7.00 -7.60 3.62
C ILE A 183 -6.95 -8.13 2.19
N PHE A 184 -6.83 -9.44 2.06
CA PHE A 184 -6.90 -10.13 0.78
C PHE A 184 -8.27 -10.76 0.59
N VAL A 185 -8.76 -10.77 -0.65
CA VAL A 185 -10.00 -11.48 -1.03
C VAL A 185 -9.70 -12.55 -2.05
N ALA A 186 -10.38 -13.68 -1.88
CA ALA A 186 -10.29 -14.82 -2.78
C ALA A 186 -11.48 -14.89 -3.72
N ARG A 187 -11.17 -15.10 -4.99
CA ARG A 187 -12.14 -15.30 -6.06
C ARG A 187 -11.82 -16.57 -6.82
N ASP A 188 -12.85 -17.20 -7.34
CA ASP A 188 -12.70 -18.32 -8.27
C ASP A 188 -12.13 -17.79 -9.58
N TYR A 189 -11.04 -18.38 -10.07
CA TYR A 189 -10.29 -17.85 -11.21
C TYR A 189 -11.13 -17.77 -12.50
N LYS A 190 -12.05 -18.71 -12.70
CA LYS A 190 -12.90 -18.78 -13.90
C LYS A 190 -14.08 -17.84 -13.84
N THR A 191 -14.78 -17.82 -12.70
CA THR A 191 -16.05 -17.08 -12.55
C THR A 191 -15.86 -15.67 -11.98
N LEU A 192 -14.68 -15.37 -11.42
CA LEU A 192 -14.35 -14.14 -10.69
C LEU A 192 -15.28 -13.85 -9.49
N LYS A 193 -16.09 -14.83 -9.07
CA LYS A 193 -16.97 -14.75 -7.89
C LYS A 193 -16.19 -15.08 -6.62
N SER A 194 -16.67 -14.58 -5.49
CA SER A 194 -16.15 -14.90 -4.14
C SER A 194 -16.01 -16.42 -3.96
N ALA A 195 -14.82 -16.86 -3.59
CA ALA A 195 -14.47 -18.26 -3.35
C ALA A 195 -14.08 -18.51 -1.89
N PRO A 196 -14.43 -19.67 -1.32
CA PRO A 196 -14.08 -19.98 0.06
C PRO A 196 -12.56 -20.15 0.23
N VAL A 197 -12.05 -19.85 1.43
CA VAL A 197 -10.63 -20.02 1.78
C VAL A 197 -10.47 -20.99 2.96
N ASN A 198 -9.26 -21.55 3.11
CA ASN A 198 -8.91 -22.44 4.22
C ASN A 198 -9.17 -21.75 5.57
N ARG A 199 -9.64 -22.51 6.57
CA ARG A 199 -9.94 -22.00 7.91
C ARG A 199 -8.65 -21.72 8.69
N LEU A 200 -8.72 -20.81 9.65
CA LEU A 200 -7.60 -20.46 10.53
C LEU A 200 -7.91 -20.85 11.97
N THR A 201 -6.97 -21.54 12.63
CA THR A 201 -7.02 -21.85 14.06
C THR A 201 -5.81 -21.24 14.77
N PRO A 202 -5.98 -20.11 15.47
CA PRO A 202 -4.93 -19.53 16.31
C PRO A 202 -4.44 -20.49 17.40
N GLU A 203 -3.13 -20.57 17.63
CA GLU A 203 -2.54 -21.51 18.60
C GLU A 203 -2.17 -20.79 19.89
N THR A 204 -1.45 -19.68 19.76
CA THR A 204 -0.94 -18.89 20.88
C THR A 204 -1.95 -17.87 21.41
N GLU A 205 -1.76 -17.41 22.64
CA GLU A 205 -2.63 -16.38 23.25
C GLU A 205 -2.60 -15.06 22.46
N ARG A 206 -1.42 -14.68 21.97
CA ARG A 206 -1.27 -13.50 21.10
C ARG A 206 -2.07 -13.66 19.80
N GLU A 207 -2.01 -14.83 19.17
CA GLU A 207 -2.75 -15.08 17.92
C GLU A 207 -4.27 -15.10 18.15
N LYS A 208 -4.74 -15.65 19.28
CA LYS A 208 -6.16 -15.62 19.65
C LYS A 208 -6.65 -14.19 19.85
N SER A 209 -5.90 -13.38 20.61
CA SER A 209 -6.21 -11.96 20.82
C SER A 209 -6.26 -11.18 19.50
N LEU A 210 -5.28 -11.40 18.60
CA LEU A 210 -5.29 -10.78 17.28
C LEU A 210 -6.49 -11.20 16.43
N TYR A 211 -6.87 -12.47 16.49
CA TYR A 211 -8.03 -13.02 15.77
C TYR A 211 -9.34 -12.38 16.25
N GLU A 212 -9.53 -12.25 17.55
CA GLU A 212 -10.71 -11.62 18.14
C GLU A 212 -10.80 -10.13 17.78
N ALA A 213 -9.68 -9.41 17.87
CA ALA A 213 -9.61 -8.00 17.49
C ALA A 213 -9.93 -7.79 15.99
N ALA A 214 -9.39 -8.64 15.12
CA ALA A 214 -9.67 -8.63 13.69
C ALA A 214 -11.13 -8.96 13.38
N GLU A 215 -11.72 -9.92 14.10
CA GLU A 215 -13.13 -10.26 13.96
C GLU A 215 -14.03 -9.08 14.36
N ALA A 216 -13.70 -8.38 15.46
CA ALA A 216 -14.40 -7.18 15.90
C ALA A 216 -14.31 -6.05 14.86
N ARG A 217 -13.11 -5.77 14.32
CA ARG A 217 -12.92 -4.80 13.23
C ARG A 217 -13.79 -5.14 12.02
N ASN A 218 -13.81 -6.40 11.59
CA ASN A 218 -14.62 -6.82 10.46
C ASN A 218 -16.14 -6.71 10.72
N LYS A 219 -16.60 -6.98 11.94
CA LYS A 219 -18.00 -6.76 12.34
C LYS A 219 -18.35 -5.27 12.26
N LEU A 220 -17.48 -4.39 12.76
CA LEU A 220 -17.66 -2.93 12.72
C LEU A 220 -17.72 -2.41 11.28
N ARG A 221 -16.78 -2.83 10.40
CA ARG A 221 -16.79 -2.46 8.97
C ARG A 221 -18.13 -2.81 8.32
N LYS A 222 -18.71 -3.97 8.62
CA LYS A 222 -20.01 -4.40 8.08
C LYS A 222 -21.20 -3.60 8.62
N SER A 223 -21.13 -3.08 9.85
CA SER A 223 -22.18 -2.21 10.39
C SER A 223 -22.12 -0.80 9.82
N THR A 224 -20.92 -0.22 9.68
CA THR A 224 -20.73 1.13 9.13
C THR A 224 -21.19 1.22 7.67
N ILE A 225 -20.96 0.18 6.87
CA ILE A 225 -21.47 0.11 5.47
C ILE A 225 -23.02 0.14 5.41
N LYS A 226 -23.72 -0.27 6.47
CA LYS A 226 -25.19 -0.26 6.52
C LYS A 226 -25.79 1.00 7.16
N GLY A 227 -24.98 1.81 7.82
CA GLY A 227 -25.44 2.97 8.55
C GLY A 227 -24.40 4.06 8.54
N ASP A 228 -24.33 4.82 7.46
CA ASP A 228 -24.08 6.26 7.58
C ASP A 228 -24.41 7.01 6.30
N LYS A 229 -25.45 7.83 6.38
CA LYS A 229 -25.79 8.81 5.33
C LYS A 229 -26.60 10.01 5.84
N LYS A 230 -26.63 10.28 7.16
CA LYS A 230 -27.53 11.32 7.70
C LYS A 230 -26.99 12.25 8.79
N GLU A 231 -25.84 12.00 9.42
CA GLU A 231 -25.37 12.87 10.52
C GLU A 231 -24.25 13.88 10.18
N ILE A 232 -23.62 13.79 9.00
CA ILE A 232 -22.47 14.66 8.64
C ILE A 232 -22.88 16.02 8.02
N GLU A 233 -24.12 16.15 7.50
CA GLU A 233 -24.49 17.31 6.65
C GLU A 233 -24.60 18.65 7.41
N ASN A 234 -24.96 18.66 8.70
CA ASN A 234 -25.23 19.92 9.43
C ASN A 234 -24.00 20.53 10.13
N ARG A 235 -22.95 19.75 10.45
CA ARG A 235 -21.73 20.27 11.10
C ARG A 235 -20.73 20.84 10.10
N GLY A 236 -20.74 20.33 8.86
CA GLY A 236 -19.80 20.71 7.80
C GLY A 236 -20.03 22.10 7.21
N MET A 237 -21.27 22.59 7.14
CA MET A 237 -21.61 23.78 6.35
C MET A 237 -20.99 25.08 6.89
N ASN A 238 -20.94 25.26 8.21
CA ASN A 238 -20.28 26.41 8.84
C ASN A 238 -18.74 26.33 8.71
N SER A 239 -18.18 25.12 8.69
CA SER A 239 -16.74 24.89 8.52
C SER A 239 -16.32 25.13 7.07
N VAL A 240 -17.15 24.74 6.09
CA VAL A 240 -16.94 24.99 4.66
C VAL A 240 -16.86 26.49 4.39
N GLU A 241 -17.82 27.28 4.88
CA GLU A 241 -17.82 28.73 4.63
C GLU A 241 -16.62 29.42 5.29
N ALA A 242 -16.19 28.95 6.47
CA ALA A 242 -14.98 29.46 7.12
C ALA A 242 -13.73 29.21 6.27
N LEU A 243 -13.51 27.97 5.79
CA LEU A 243 -12.38 27.64 4.92
C LEU A 243 -12.43 28.40 3.57
N LEU A 244 -13.62 28.57 3.01
CA LEU A 244 -13.80 29.29 1.75
C LEU A 244 -13.56 30.79 1.88
N SER A 245 -13.91 31.39 3.02
CA SER A 245 -13.75 32.83 3.22
C SER A 245 -12.30 33.28 3.02
N GLU A 246 -11.35 32.47 3.46
CA GLU A 246 -9.92 32.70 3.29
C GLU A 246 -9.47 32.47 1.84
N GLY A 247 -9.92 31.37 1.22
CA GLY A 247 -9.61 31.06 -0.18
C GLY A 247 -10.21 32.03 -1.20
N ARG A 248 -11.34 32.69 -0.88
CA ARG A 248 -11.95 33.73 -1.71
C ARG A 248 -11.04 34.96 -1.80
N ILE A 249 -10.31 35.32 -0.75
CA ILE A 249 -9.33 36.43 -0.80
C ILE A 249 -8.27 36.15 -1.87
N PHE A 250 -7.76 34.92 -1.94
CA PHE A 250 -6.82 34.50 -2.97
C PHE A 250 -7.40 34.56 -4.39
N CYS A 251 -8.68 34.23 -4.56
CA CYS A 251 -9.32 34.21 -5.87
C CYS A 251 -9.71 35.62 -6.36
N ASP A 252 -10.26 36.45 -5.48
CA ASP A 252 -10.83 37.75 -5.83
C ASP A 252 -9.79 38.89 -5.73
N MET A 253 -8.88 38.80 -4.75
CA MET A 253 -7.92 39.85 -4.39
C MET A 253 -6.53 39.27 -4.05
N PRO A 254 -5.85 38.60 -5.01
CA PRO A 254 -4.59 37.89 -4.75
C PRO A 254 -3.48 38.78 -4.18
N ALA A 255 -3.48 40.08 -4.48
CA ALA A 255 -2.51 41.04 -3.94
C ALA A 255 -2.65 41.28 -2.41
N LEU A 256 -3.80 40.95 -1.84
CA LEU A 256 -4.12 41.11 -0.41
C LEU A 256 -4.11 39.78 0.35
N ALA A 257 -3.85 38.66 -0.34
CA ALA A 257 -3.83 37.34 0.26
C ALA A 257 -2.66 37.18 1.24
N ASP A 258 -2.85 36.37 2.27
CA ASP A 258 -1.82 36.07 3.25
C ASP A 258 -0.64 35.35 2.57
N ARG A 259 0.59 35.81 2.85
CA ARG A 259 1.81 35.23 2.26
C ARG A 259 2.14 33.86 2.84
N ASP A 260 1.64 33.55 4.03
CA ASP A 260 1.81 32.27 4.69
C ASP A 260 0.72 31.26 4.29
N SER A 261 -0.11 31.58 3.31
CA SER A 261 -1.15 30.69 2.77
C SER A 261 -0.94 30.41 1.27
N ILE A 262 -1.49 29.30 0.79
CA ILE A 262 -1.44 28.91 -0.62
C ILE A 262 -2.72 28.16 -1.01
N LEU A 263 -3.17 28.36 -2.25
CA LEU A 263 -4.32 27.62 -2.76
C LEU A 263 -4.00 26.14 -2.96
N LEU A 264 -4.92 25.25 -2.57
CA LEU A 264 -4.80 23.80 -2.76
C LEU A 264 -4.42 23.45 -4.20
N ARG A 265 -5.05 24.08 -5.19
CA ARG A 265 -4.78 23.83 -6.61
C ARG A 265 -3.35 24.15 -7.05
N GLU A 266 -2.66 25.05 -6.35
CA GLU A 266 -1.27 25.44 -6.64
C GLU A 266 -0.25 24.45 -6.05
N THR A 267 -0.69 23.54 -5.18
CA THR A 267 0.14 22.45 -4.63
C THR A 267 0.13 21.19 -5.50
N ARG A 268 -0.59 21.21 -6.63
CA ARG A 268 -0.86 20.00 -7.42
C ARG A 268 0.37 19.54 -8.21
N LEU A 269 0.64 18.25 -8.15
CA LEU A 269 1.55 17.56 -9.08
C LEU A 269 0.81 16.43 -9.79
N GLU A 270 1.33 16.00 -10.93
CA GLU A 270 0.81 14.85 -11.66
C GLU A 270 1.92 13.98 -12.22
N ASN A 271 1.66 12.69 -12.31
CA ASN A 271 2.52 11.72 -12.96
C ASN A 271 1.67 10.76 -13.78
N SER A 272 2.10 10.46 -15.00
CA SER A 272 1.37 9.62 -15.94
C SER A 272 2.27 8.54 -16.51
N LEU A 273 1.81 7.30 -16.53
CA LEU A 273 2.59 6.17 -16.99
C LEU A 273 1.72 5.07 -17.60
N ILE A 274 2.31 4.28 -18.49
CA ILE A 274 1.70 3.06 -19.00
C ILE A 274 2.04 1.90 -18.08
N CYS A 275 1.03 1.10 -17.76
CA CYS A 275 1.17 -0.09 -16.94
C CYS A 275 1.82 -1.22 -17.76
N HIS A 276 3.04 -1.62 -17.39
CA HIS A 276 3.85 -2.59 -18.14
C HIS A 276 3.82 -4.01 -17.52
N PRO A 277 4.09 -5.06 -18.31
CA PRO A 277 4.08 -6.45 -17.81
C PRO A 277 5.00 -6.71 -16.61
N GLN A 278 6.08 -5.96 -16.44
CA GLN A 278 7.01 -6.08 -15.31
C GLN A 278 6.38 -5.68 -13.96
N GLN A 279 5.26 -4.96 -14.00
CA GLN A 279 4.55 -4.42 -12.82
C GLN A 279 3.35 -5.28 -12.41
N ARG A 280 3.18 -6.44 -13.08
CA ARG A 280 2.05 -7.34 -12.84
C ARG A 280 2.30 -8.26 -11.66
N ASN A 281 1.24 -8.59 -10.95
CA ASN A 281 1.19 -9.63 -9.95
C ASN A 281 1.17 -11.03 -10.58
N ILE A 282 1.18 -12.06 -9.75
CA ILE A 282 1.13 -13.47 -10.18
C ILE A 282 -0.11 -13.82 -11.02
N HIS A 283 -1.15 -13.00 -10.97
CA HIS A 283 -2.39 -13.17 -11.73
C HIS A 283 -2.50 -12.25 -12.96
N GLY A 284 -1.42 -11.57 -13.35
CA GLY A 284 -1.37 -10.79 -14.58
C GLY A 284 -1.98 -9.38 -14.51
N ARG A 285 -2.37 -8.90 -13.33
CA ARG A 285 -2.86 -7.53 -13.12
C ARG A 285 -1.83 -6.65 -12.45
N ILE A 286 -1.96 -5.34 -12.56
CA ILE A 286 -1.10 -4.41 -11.83
C ILE A 286 -1.30 -4.58 -10.34
N PHE A 287 -0.17 -4.66 -9.66
CA PHE A 287 -0.11 -5.02 -8.26
C PHE A 287 -0.48 -3.85 -7.34
N GLY A 288 -1.14 -4.13 -6.20
CA GLY A 288 -1.54 -3.09 -5.25
C GLY A 288 -0.34 -2.33 -4.69
N GLY A 289 0.73 -3.06 -4.38
CA GLY A 289 2.03 -2.56 -3.97
C GLY A 289 2.63 -1.58 -4.96
N PHE A 290 2.51 -1.85 -6.27
CA PHE A 290 3.00 -0.95 -7.31
C PHE A 290 2.24 0.38 -7.31
N LEU A 291 0.91 0.35 -7.15
CA LEU A 291 0.11 1.57 -7.05
C LEU A 291 0.49 2.37 -5.80
N MET A 292 0.66 1.71 -4.65
CA MET A 292 1.11 2.36 -3.41
C MET A 292 2.48 2.99 -3.55
N HIS A 293 3.43 2.29 -4.17
CA HIS A 293 4.77 2.83 -4.43
C HIS A 293 4.70 4.10 -5.29
N ARG A 294 3.99 4.06 -6.42
CA ARG A 294 3.88 5.23 -7.30
C ARG A 294 3.11 6.39 -6.67
N ALA A 295 2.07 6.09 -5.89
CA ALA A 295 1.35 7.10 -5.13
C ALA A 295 2.25 7.75 -4.08
N PHE A 296 3.05 6.95 -3.35
CA PHE A 296 4.00 7.47 -2.37
C PHE A 296 5.08 8.36 -3.01
N GLU A 297 5.70 7.94 -4.11
CA GLU A 297 6.72 8.75 -4.80
C GLU A 297 6.15 10.13 -5.20
N LEU A 298 4.92 10.15 -5.72
CA LEU A 298 4.25 11.41 -6.07
C LEU A 298 3.89 12.23 -4.83
N ALA A 299 3.39 11.60 -3.76
CA ALA A 299 3.02 12.27 -2.52
C ALA A 299 4.24 12.92 -1.85
N PHE A 300 5.34 12.18 -1.75
CA PHE A 300 6.62 12.68 -1.23
C PHE A 300 7.11 13.88 -2.06
N SER A 301 7.09 13.78 -3.39
CA SER A 301 7.48 14.89 -4.28
C SER A 301 6.61 16.12 -4.08
N THR A 302 5.31 15.91 -3.84
CA THR A 302 4.34 16.98 -3.58
C THR A 302 4.63 17.68 -2.26
N ALA A 303 4.82 16.91 -1.18
CA ALA A 303 5.19 17.44 0.12
C ALA A 303 6.52 18.19 0.04
N TYR A 304 7.51 17.66 -0.68
CA TYR A 304 8.82 18.28 -0.81
C TYR A 304 8.75 19.61 -1.58
N ALA A 305 8.08 19.63 -2.74
CA ALA A 305 7.89 20.85 -3.52
C ALA A 305 7.08 21.90 -2.76
N PHE A 306 6.07 21.48 -2.00
CA PHE A 306 5.22 22.35 -1.21
C PHE A 306 5.97 22.99 -0.03
N ALA A 307 6.70 22.17 0.74
CA ALA A 307 7.39 22.59 1.95
C ALA A 307 8.70 23.35 1.67
N GLY A 308 9.32 23.10 0.51
CA GLY A 308 10.69 23.56 0.23
C GLY A 308 11.73 22.97 1.20
N MET A 309 11.35 21.94 1.96
CA MET A 309 12.13 21.29 3.01
C MET A 309 11.90 19.80 2.95
N MET A 310 12.92 19.04 3.35
CA MET A 310 12.89 17.59 3.25
C MET A 310 11.78 16.97 4.12
N PRO A 311 10.79 16.31 3.50
CA PRO A 311 9.73 15.63 4.24
C PRO A 311 10.25 14.35 4.91
N SER A 312 9.56 13.93 5.96
CA SER A 312 9.69 12.61 6.59
C SER A 312 8.32 11.96 6.61
N PHE A 313 8.26 10.69 6.20
CA PHE A 313 7.01 9.92 6.21
C PHE A 313 6.59 9.58 7.64
N LEU A 314 5.30 9.75 7.94
CA LEU A 314 4.72 9.37 9.23
C LEU A 314 3.69 8.25 9.09
N GLU A 315 2.74 8.43 8.17
CA GLU A 315 1.65 7.46 8.03
C GLU A 315 1.06 7.46 6.61
N VAL A 316 0.53 6.31 6.25
CA VAL A 316 -0.42 6.15 5.15
C VAL A 316 -1.73 5.64 5.72
N ASP A 317 -2.82 6.25 5.30
CA ASP A 317 -4.15 5.93 5.79
C ASP A 317 -4.72 4.63 5.21
N TYR A 318 -5.91 4.27 5.68
CA TYR A 318 -6.67 3.16 5.10
C TYR A 318 -6.84 3.33 3.58
N VAL A 319 -6.48 2.30 2.82
CA VAL A 319 -6.58 2.28 1.35
C VAL A 319 -7.52 1.18 0.91
N ASP A 320 -8.55 1.55 0.15
CA ASP A 320 -9.41 0.61 -0.58
C ASP A 320 -8.99 0.48 -2.05
N PHE A 321 -8.78 -0.76 -2.49
CA PHE A 321 -8.54 -1.10 -3.89
C PHE A 321 -9.87 -1.36 -4.60
N LEU A 322 -10.54 -0.27 -4.98
CA LEU A 322 -11.90 -0.30 -5.52
C LEU A 322 -11.98 -0.99 -6.89
N ARG A 323 -10.97 -0.78 -7.74
CA ARG A 323 -10.95 -1.30 -9.10
C ARG A 323 -9.60 -1.93 -9.43
N PRO A 324 -9.60 -3.03 -10.20
CA PRO A 324 -8.36 -3.57 -10.74
C PRO A 324 -7.76 -2.62 -11.76
N VAL A 325 -6.43 -2.62 -11.84
CA VAL A 325 -5.65 -1.97 -12.90
C VAL A 325 -4.97 -3.07 -13.70
N ASP A 326 -5.10 -3.02 -15.03
CA ASP A 326 -4.60 -4.06 -15.94
C ASP A 326 -3.32 -3.60 -16.65
N VAL A 327 -2.54 -4.56 -17.14
CA VAL A 327 -1.39 -4.26 -17.99
C VAL A 327 -1.88 -3.61 -19.28
N GLY A 328 -1.25 -2.51 -19.67
CA GLY A 328 -1.65 -1.68 -20.81
C GLY A 328 -2.49 -0.47 -20.42
N ASP A 329 -3.05 -0.42 -19.21
CA ASP A 329 -3.82 0.74 -18.74
C ASP A 329 -2.94 2.00 -18.69
N PHE A 330 -3.55 3.15 -19.04
CA PHE A 330 -2.92 4.46 -18.87
C PHE A 330 -3.24 5.01 -17.47
N LEU A 331 -2.27 4.89 -16.57
CA LEU A 331 -2.38 5.32 -15.18
C LEU A 331 -1.96 6.78 -15.04
N ARG A 332 -2.86 7.61 -14.50
CA ARG A 332 -2.62 9.02 -14.18
C ARG A 332 -2.81 9.25 -12.69
N LEU A 333 -1.72 9.56 -12.00
CA LEU A 333 -1.70 9.91 -10.58
C LEU A 333 -1.72 11.44 -10.47
N LYS A 334 -2.63 11.97 -9.65
CA LYS A 334 -2.71 13.40 -9.34
C LYS A 334 -2.63 13.58 -7.85
N SER A 335 -1.78 14.48 -7.38
CA SER A 335 -1.60 14.76 -5.97
C SER A 335 -1.85 16.22 -5.64
N CYS A 336 -2.17 16.49 -4.38
CA CYS A 336 -2.18 17.82 -3.79
C CYS A 336 -2.05 17.73 -2.27
N VAL A 337 -1.53 18.79 -1.66
CA VAL A 337 -1.65 18.95 -0.20
C VAL A 337 -3.09 19.35 0.11
N LEU A 338 -3.79 18.60 0.95
CA LEU A 338 -5.15 18.91 1.37
C LEU A 338 -5.15 20.02 2.42
N TYR A 339 -4.42 19.80 3.50
CA TYR A 339 -4.28 20.75 4.60
C TYR A 339 -2.98 20.50 5.36
N THR A 340 -2.68 21.41 6.26
CA THR A 340 -1.47 21.39 7.09
C THR A 340 -1.83 21.68 8.53
N GLU A 341 -1.15 21.04 9.47
CA GLU A 341 -1.27 21.34 10.89
C GLU A 341 0.04 21.98 11.36
N SER A 342 0.07 23.31 11.43
CA SER A 342 1.28 24.08 11.75
C SER A 342 1.14 25.01 12.96
N GLU A 343 -0.07 25.23 13.48
CA GLU A 343 -0.33 26.32 14.44
C GLU A 343 0.13 26.05 15.89
N SER A 344 0.48 24.80 16.25
CA SER A 344 0.73 24.43 17.66
C SER A 344 1.91 23.47 17.91
N SER A 345 2.62 23.00 16.88
CA SER A 345 3.57 21.89 17.00
C SER A 345 4.98 22.23 16.50
N ASP A 346 6.00 21.71 17.20
CA ASP A 346 7.39 21.68 16.70
C ASP A 346 7.54 20.73 15.50
N GLN A 347 6.52 19.93 15.19
CA GLN A 347 6.45 19.05 14.03
C GLN A 347 5.22 19.40 13.20
N PRO A 348 5.34 20.21 12.14
CA PRO A 348 4.22 20.49 11.26
C PRO A 348 3.82 19.21 10.51
N LEU A 349 2.52 19.01 10.33
CA LEU A 349 1.99 17.89 9.54
C LEU A 349 1.49 18.39 8.18
N ILE A 350 1.78 17.61 7.14
CA ILE A 350 1.41 17.87 5.75
C ILE A 350 0.61 16.67 5.27
N HIS A 351 -0.69 16.88 5.04
CA HIS A 351 -1.62 15.84 4.59
C HIS A 351 -1.75 15.90 3.08
N VAL A 352 -1.32 14.84 2.39
CA VAL A 352 -1.27 14.77 0.92
C VAL A 352 -2.26 13.73 0.41
N GLU A 353 -3.15 14.15 -0.49
CA GLU A 353 -4.00 13.25 -1.27
C GLU A 353 -3.29 12.86 -2.57
N VAL A 354 -3.41 11.59 -2.97
CA VAL A 354 -3.08 11.12 -4.31
C VAL A 354 -4.24 10.32 -4.89
N VAL A 355 -4.73 10.72 -6.06
CA VAL A 355 -5.83 10.06 -6.77
C VAL A 355 -5.30 9.37 -8.02
N ALA A 356 -5.45 8.05 -8.07
CA ALA A 356 -5.08 7.22 -9.20
C ALA A 356 -6.26 7.09 -10.18
N HIS A 357 -6.07 7.57 -11.41
CA HIS A 357 -7.04 7.44 -12.49
C HIS A 357 -6.55 6.43 -13.52
N VAL A 358 -7.40 5.46 -13.85
CA VAL A 358 -7.21 4.58 -15.00
C VAL A 358 -7.94 5.17 -16.19
N THR A 359 -7.20 5.41 -17.26
CA THR A 359 -7.73 6.01 -18.48
C THR A 359 -7.57 5.03 -19.62
N ARG A 360 -8.63 4.88 -20.41
CA ARG A 360 -8.61 4.06 -21.63
C ARG A 360 -9.06 4.93 -22.80
N PRO A 361 -8.11 5.59 -23.51
CA PRO A 361 -8.42 6.57 -24.55
C PRO A 361 -9.30 6.02 -25.67
N GLU A 362 -9.07 4.79 -26.09
CA GLU A 362 -9.85 4.07 -27.11
C GLU A 362 -11.34 3.91 -26.73
N PHE A 363 -11.63 3.78 -25.44
CA PHE A 363 -12.99 3.72 -24.90
C PHE A 363 -13.51 5.07 -24.41
N ARG A 364 -12.70 6.14 -24.51
CA ARG A 364 -12.99 7.49 -23.99
C ARG A 364 -13.45 7.47 -22.52
N SER A 365 -12.89 6.55 -21.74
CA SER A 365 -13.25 6.35 -20.33
C SER A 365 -12.11 6.74 -19.40
N THR A 366 -12.45 7.38 -18.28
CA THR A 366 -11.51 7.61 -17.17
C THR A 366 -12.23 7.32 -15.87
N GLU A 367 -11.56 6.59 -14.99
CA GLU A 367 -12.14 6.09 -13.76
C GLU A 367 -11.16 6.24 -12.62
N VAL A 368 -11.64 6.60 -11.42
CA VAL A 368 -10.81 6.56 -10.22
C VAL A 368 -10.66 5.12 -9.79
N SER A 369 -9.42 4.64 -9.73
CA SER A 369 -9.08 3.32 -9.20
C SER A 369 -8.95 3.38 -7.69
N ASN A 370 -8.12 4.31 -7.20
CA ASN A 370 -7.71 4.39 -5.80
C ASN A 370 -7.52 5.85 -5.38
N ARG A 371 -7.70 6.10 -4.08
CA ARG A 371 -7.25 7.30 -3.39
C ARG A 371 -6.31 6.89 -2.27
N PHE A 372 -5.24 7.64 -2.10
CA PHE A 372 -4.24 7.44 -1.06
C PHE A 372 -4.11 8.74 -0.28
N TYR A 373 -4.01 8.64 1.04
CA TYR A 373 -3.71 9.79 1.89
C TYR A 373 -2.43 9.47 2.66
N PHE A 374 -1.47 10.38 2.58
CA PHE A 374 -0.18 10.28 3.23
C PHE A 374 0.04 11.48 4.13
N THR A 375 0.54 11.25 5.33
CA THR A 375 0.93 12.32 6.25
C THR A 375 2.45 12.36 6.33
N PHE A 376 2.99 13.55 6.12
CA PHE A 376 4.42 13.82 6.26
C PHE A 376 4.65 14.88 7.33
N THR A 377 5.83 14.84 7.94
CA THR A 377 6.39 15.95 8.69
C THR A 377 7.67 16.46 8.03
N ILE A 378 8.36 17.42 8.64
CA ILE A 378 9.65 17.93 8.16
C ILE A 378 10.78 17.37 9.02
N ARG A 379 11.85 16.91 8.37
CA ARG A 379 13.04 16.39 9.07
C ARG A 379 13.65 17.48 9.95
N ALA A 380 14.02 17.12 11.18
CA ALA A 380 14.56 18.06 12.18
C ALA A 380 15.80 18.82 11.67
N GLU A 381 16.71 18.13 10.96
CA GLU A 381 17.90 18.75 10.38
C GLU A 381 17.58 19.78 9.28
N ALA A 382 16.57 19.48 8.45
CA ALA A 382 16.12 20.41 7.41
C ALA A 382 15.47 21.64 8.05
N LYS A 383 14.71 21.45 9.13
CA LYS A 383 14.13 22.53 9.93
C LYS A 383 15.21 23.39 10.60
N ALA A 384 16.25 22.78 11.18
CA ALA A 384 17.34 23.50 11.85
C ALA A 384 18.15 24.40 10.90
N LYS A 385 18.30 23.99 9.63
CA LYS A 385 18.97 24.79 8.59
C LYS A 385 18.10 25.93 8.05
N ASN A 386 16.79 25.87 8.24
CA ASN A 386 15.85 26.84 7.71
C ASN A 386 15.36 27.75 8.85
N ASN A 387 15.94 28.96 8.94
CA ASN A 387 15.76 29.96 10.01
C ASN A 387 14.30 30.42 10.23
N GLY A 388 13.42 29.55 10.72
CA GLY A 388 12.05 29.89 11.10
C GLY A 388 11.01 29.91 9.96
N SER A 389 11.32 29.36 8.79
CA SER A 389 10.33 29.22 7.71
C SER A 389 9.17 28.32 8.17
N ARG A 390 7.97 28.89 8.24
CA ARG A 390 6.75 28.14 8.59
C ARG A 390 6.23 27.39 7.38
N ILE A 391 5.57 26.26 7.64
CA ILE A 391 4.83 25.57 6.59
C ILE A 391 3.59 26.41 6.29
N ARG A 392 3.37 26.70 5.01
CA ARG A 392 2.22 27.49 4.55
C ARG A 392 0.92 26.76 4.87
N LYS A 393 -0.12 27.51 5.19
CA LYS A 393 -1.47 26.98 5.30
C LYS A 393 -2.06 26.73 3.91
N VAL A 394 -2.74 25.60 3.73
CA VAL A 394 -3.45 25.33 2.47
C VAL A 394 -4.90 25.76 2.59
N VAL A 395 -5.38 26.50 1.59
CA VAL A 395 -6.75 27.01 1.52
C VAL A 395 -7.47 26.53 0.25
N PRO A 396 -8.76 26.16 0.33
CA PRO A 396 -9.54 25.73 -0.82
C PRO A 396 -9.99 26.91 -1.68
N ALA A 397 -10.02 26.76 -3.00
CA ALA A 397 -10.61 27.75 -3.90
C ALA A 397 -12.09 27.48 -4.21
N THR A 398 -12.57 26.26 -3.97
CA THR A 398 -13.90 25.77 -4.36
C THR A 398 -14.56 25.04 -3.21
N GLU A 399 -15.90 24.98 -3.23
CA GLU A 399 -16.67 24.29 -2.19
C GLU A 399 -16.35 22.79 -2.16
N GLU A 400 -16.07 22.18 -3.32
CA GLU A 400 -15.63 20.80 -3.44
C GLU A 400 -14.26 20.57 -2.80
N GLU A 401 -13.33 21.51 -2.93
CA GLU A 401 -12.04 21.46 -2.22
C GLU A 401 -12.23 21.59 -0.71
N ALA A 402 -13.07 22.52 -0.26
CA ALA A 402 -13.35 22.72 1.16
C ALA A 402 -13.99 21.47 1.80
N ARG A 403 -14.96 20.85 1.11
CA ARG A 403 -15.58 19.59 1.56
C ARG A 403 -14.55 18.46 1.68
N ARG A 404 -13.67 18.31 0.69
CA ARG A 404 -12.61 17.28 0.73
C ARG A 404 -11.66 17.47 1.92
N ILE A 405 -11.31 18.71 2.24
CA ILE A 405 -10.48 19.03 3.41
C ILE A 405 -11.21 18.60 4.69
N ILE A 406 -12.47 18.99 4.86
CA ILE A 406 -13.25 18.69 6.08
C ILE A 406 -13.48 17.18 6.25
N GLU A 407 -13.89 16.49 5.18
CA GLU A 407 -14.08 15.03 5.21
C GLU A 407 -12.80 14.33 5.68
N ARG A 408 -11.64 14.81 5.23
CA ARG A 408 -10.35 14.28 5.65
C ARG A 408 -10.00 14.61 7.10
N MET A 409 -10.22 15.84 7.55
CA MET A 409 -9.97 16.25 8.93
C MET A 409 -10.87 15.48 9.91
N ASP A 410 -12.13 15.27 9.55
CA ASP A 410 -13.08 14.49 10.34
C ASP A 410 -12.64 13.02 10.42
N ALA A 411 -12.24 12.41 9.29
CA ALA A 411 -11.72 11.04 9.27
C ALA A 411 -10.48 10.86 10.16
N ALA A 412 -9.55 11.81 10.13
CA ALA A 412 -8.36 11.80 10.99
C ALA A 412 -8.71 11.93 12.50
N SER A 413 -9.79 12.64 12.82
CA SER A 413 -10.25 12.82 14.20
C SER A 413 -10.92 11.57 14.80
N VAL A 414 -11.58 10.75 13.97
CA VAL A 414 -12.22 9.50 14.41
C VAL A 414 -11.18 8.44 14.79
N ASP A 415 -10.05 8.40 14.09
CA ASP A 415 -8.96 7.46 14.37
C ASP A 415 -8.32 7.68 15.76
N LEU A 416 -8.28 8.91 16.27
CA LEU A 416 -7.76 9.25 17.60
C LEU A 416 -8.59 8.68 18.77
N TYR A 417 -9.85 8.33 18.52
CA TYR A 417 -10.75 7.75 19.52
C TYR A 417 -10.91 6.23 19.41
N ALA A 418 -10.34 5.62 18.37
CA ALA A 418 -10.43 4.18 18.09
C ALA A 418 -9.14 3.40 18.40
N SER A 419 -8.04 4.11 18.71
CA SER A 419 -6.72 3.54 19.04
C SER A 419 -6.53 3.22 20.52
#